data_AF-M0NBZ4-F1
#
_entry.id   AF-M0NBZ4-F1
#
_cell.length_a   1.000
_cell.length_b   1.000
_cell.length_c   1.000
_cell.angle_alpha   90.00
_cell.angle_beta   90.00
_cell.angle_gamma   90.00
#
_symmetry.space_group_name_H-M   'P 1'
#
loop_
_entity.id
_entity.type
_entity.pdbx_description
1 polymer ?
#
loop_
_entity_poly.entity_id
_entity_poly.type
_entity_poly.pdbx_seq_one_letter_code
_entity_poly.pdbx_strand_id
1 'polypeptide(L)'
;MSETDSSSRFGIDSISSSTVVTLTGSILGVAGAYITQAWAGGSFLAFGALLGVGVGIPTLYREWDIQLSIGPAFVWAVVASTIGYGFYALVFVLLTRFGVDGGLGDVLAGGATVALGIAFSLYRN
;
A
#
# COMPACT_ATOMS: atom_id res chain seq x y z
N MET A 1 -22.22 -51.50 0.41
CA MET A 1 -22.41 -50.56 -0.71
C MET A 1 -22.14 -49.17 -0.10
N SER A 2 -20.91 -48.65 -0.03
CA SER A 2 -19.99 -48.23 -1.11
C SER A 2 -20.62 -47.24 -2.08
N GLU A 3 -20.61 -45.96 -1.71
CA GLU A 3 -20.18 -44.90 -2.61
C GLU A 3 -19.06 -44.13 -1.92
N THR A 4 -17.89 -44.29 -2.51
CA THR A 4 -16.68 -43.52 -2.26
C THR A 4 -16.70 -42.43 -3.32
N ASP A 5 -16.51 -41.16 -2.95
CA ASP A 5 -15.92 -40.11 -3.80
C ASP A 5 -15.53 -38.95 -2.87
N SER A 6 -14.30 -38.89 -2.38
CA SER A 6 -13.10 -38.49 -3.11
C SER A 6 -13.14 -37.02 -3.56
N SER A 7 -12.17 -36.27 -3.01
CA SER A 7 -11.44 -35.17 -3.65
C SER A 7 -12.21 -33.88 -3.98
N SER A 8 -12.08 -32.87 -3.09
CA SER A 8 -11.70 -31.47 -3.42
C SER A 8 -12.17 -30.43 -2.39
N ARG A 9 -12.09 -30.72 -1.09
CA ARG A 9 -12.27 -29.70 -0.03
C ARG A 9 -11.04 -28.78 0.16
N PHE A 10 -10.26 -28.61 -0.92
CA PHE A 10 -9.10 -27.72 -1.06
C PHE A 10 -9.28 -26.74 -2.24
N GLY A 11 -10.52 -26.48 -2.63
CA GLY A 11 -10.86 -25.55 -3.71
C GLY A 11 -11.27 -24.19 -3.14
N ILE A 12 -10.30 -23.26 -3.06
CA ILE A 12 -10.52 -21.81 -3.11
C ILE A 12 -11.40 -21.30 -1.96
N ASP A 13 -10.79 -21.08 -0.79
CA ASP A 13 -11.25 -19.99 0.07
C ASP A 13 -11.30 -18.74 -0.81
N SER A 14 -12.50 -18.22 -1.02
CA SER A 14 -12.77 -17.13 -1.95
C SER A 14 -11.92 -15.93 -1.54
N ILE A 15 -10.89 -15.64 -2.33
CA ILE A 15 -9.99 -14.52 -2.06
C ILE A 15 -10.85 -13.24 -2.13
N SER A 16 -11.13 -12.65 -0.97
CA SER A 16 -11.90 -11.41 -0.86
C SER A 16 -11.17 -10.26 -1.57
N SER A 17 -11.92 -9.30 -2.12
CA SER A 17 -11.35 -8.08 -2.69
C SER A 17 -10.48 -7.32 -1.69
N SER A 18 -10.85 -7.34 -0.42
CA SER A 18 -10.04 -6.78 0.67
C SER A 18 -8.68 -7.47 0.84
N THR A 19 -8.63 -8.80 0.67
CA THR A 19 -7.40 -9.59 0.70
C THR A 19 -6.53 -9.22 -0.48
N VAL A 20 -7.09 -9.12 -1.69
CA VAL A 20 -6.35 -8.71 -2.89
C VAL A 20 -5.73 -7.33 -2.71
N VAL A 21 -6.51 -6.35 -2.25
CA VAL A 21 -6.00 -4.98 -2.04
C VAL A 21 -4.91 -4.95 -0.98
N THR A 22 -5.07 -5.72 0.11
CA THR A 22 -4.04 -5.82 1.16
C THR A 22 -2.75 -6.43 0.60
N LEU A 23 -2.86 -7.50 -0.18
CA LEU A 23 -1.70 -8.19 -0.75
C LEU A 23 -0.99 -7.31 -1.79
N THR A 24 -1.75 -6.68 -2.69
CA THR A 24 -1.22 -5.78 -3.71
C THR A 24 -0.57 -4.55 -3.09
N GLY A 25 -1.24 -3.88 -2.13
CA GLY A 25 -0.67 -2.74 -1.41
C GLY A 25 0.59 -3.12 -0.64
N SER A 26 0.61 -4.29 0.01
CA SER A 26 1.80 -4.78 0.73
C SER A 26 2.97 -5.06 -0.22
N ILE A 27 2.74 -5.75 -1.34
CA ILE A 27 3.78 -6.05 -2.33
C ILE A 27 4.34 -4.74 -2.92
N LEU A 28 3.46 -3.80 -3.29
CA LEU A 28 3.87 -2.51 -3.82
C LEU A 28 4.57 -1.65 -2.77
N GLY A 29 4.17 -1.76 -1.50
CA GLY A 29 4.86 -1.13 -0.39
C GLY A 29 6.29 -1.65 -0.22
N VAL A 30 6.48 -2.97 -0.25
CA VAL A 30 7.81 -3.60 -0.21
C VAL A 30 8.65 -3.22 -1.42
N ALA A 31 8.07 -3.25 -2.63
CA ALA A 31 8.76 -2.85 -3.84
C ALA A 31 9.16 -1.36 -3.80
N GLY A 32 8.26 -0.47 -3.39
CA GLY A 32 8.53 0.95 -3.23
C GLY A 32 9.61 1.21 -2.18
N ALA A 33 9.57 0.49 -1.06
CA ALA A 33 10.59 0.58 -0.02
C ALA A 33 11.97 0.12 -0.51
N TYR A 34 12.03 -0.96 -1.30
CA TYR A 34 13.27 -1.42 -1.91
C TYR A 34 13.83 -0.40 -2.93
N ILE A 35 12.97 0.15 -3.80
CA ILE A 35 13.37 1.19 -4.77
C ILE A 35 13.89 2.44 -4.04
N THR A 36 13.20 2.87 -2.99
CA THR A 36 13.61 4.03 -2.18
C THR A 36 14.94 3.78 -1.49
N GLN A 37 15.12 2.60 -0.90
CA GLN A 37 16.37 2.22 -0.26
C GLN A 37 17.55 2.23 -1.24
N ALA A 38 17.32 1.77 -2.49
CA ALA A 38 18.31 1.81 -3.55
C ALA A 38 18.64 3.26 -3.98
N TRP A 39 17.63 4.14 -4.08
CA TRP A 39 17.82 5.54 -4.45
C TRP A 39 18.52 6.37 -3.37
N ALA A 40 18.25 6.08 -2.10
CA ALA A 40 18.76 6.85 -0.99
C ALA A 40 20.11 6.34 -0.44
N GLY A 41 20.78 5.44 -1.17
CA GLY A 41 22.17 5.05 -0.87
C GLY A 41 22.35 4.05 0.28
N GLY A 42 21.27 3.37 0.71
CA GLY A 42 21.32 2.30 1.70
C GLY A 42 21.54 2.76 3.15
N SER A 43 20.46 2.83 3.92
CA SER A 43 20.39 2.77 5.40
C SER A 43 18.94 3.12 5.77
N PHE A 44 18.20 2.26 6.47
CA PHE A 44 16.93 2.50 7.21
C PHE A 44 15.76 3.34 6.60
N LEU A 45 15.82 3.75 5.33
CA LEU A 45 14.88 4.67 4.63
C LEU A 45 13.69 3.99 3.91
N ALA A 46 13.43 2.75 4.26
CA ALA A 46 12.38 1.92 3.66
C ALA A 46 11.03 2.09 4.39
N PHE A 47 11.01 2.79 5.51
CA PHE A 47 9.90 2.76 6.45
C PHE A 47 8.74 3.65 6.01
N GLY A 48 9.04 4.84 5.48
CA GLY A 48 8.01 5.76 5.01
C GLY A 48 7.21 5.22 3.84
N ALA A 49 7.88 4.56 2.88
CA ALA A 49 7.24 3.91 1.75
C ALA A 49 6.33 2.74 2.19
N LEU A 50 6.77 1.94 3.18
CA LEU A 50 5.95 0.85 3.75
C LEU A 50 4.72 1.39 4.49
N LEU A 51 4.87 2.47 5.26
CA LEU A 51 3.75 3.09 5.95
C LEU A 51 2.73 3.70 4.97
N GLY A 52 3.20 4.45 3.97
CA GLY A 52 2.33 5.10 3.00
C GLY A 52 1.59 4.10 2.11
N VAL A 53 2.33 3.18 1.48
CA VAL A 53 1.79 2.28 0.44
C VAL A 53 1.32 0.95 1.02
N GLY A 54 2.14 0.33 1.88
CA GLY A 54 1.86 -0.98 2.46
C GLY A 54 0.75 -0.97 3.51
N VAL A 55 0.65 0.10 4.30
CA VAL A 55 -0.35 0.22 5.37
C VAL A 55 -1.47 1.20 5.01
N GLY A 56 -1.14 2.35 4.42
CA GLY A 56 -2.12 3.39 4.10
C GLY A 56 -3.20 2.93 3.10
N ILE A 57 -2.81 2.33 1.98
CA ILE A 57 -3.74 1.97 0.90
C ILE A 57 -4.76 0.90 1.31
N PRO A 58 -4.36 -0.22 1.95
CA PRO A 58 -5.33 -1.21 2.42
C PRO A 58 -6.27 -0.65 3.49
N THR A 59 -5.79 0.27 4.33
CA THR A 59 -6.60 0.94 5.35
C THR A 59 -7.67 1.80 4.70
N LEU A 60 -7.32 2.60 3.68
CA LEU A 60 -8.27 3.41 2.93
C LEU A 60 -9.35 2.59 2.24
N TYR A 61 -8.99 1.44 1.67
CA TYR A 61 -9.97 0.55 1.04
C TYR A 61 -11.04 0.05 2.02
N ARG A 62 -10.62 -0.27 3.25
CA ARG A 62 -11.54 -0.70 4.32
C ARG A 62 -12.37 0.45 4.86
N GLU A 63 -11.75 1.60 5.10
CA GLU A 63 -12.40 2.77 5.70
C GLU A 63 -13.45 3.39 4.76
N TRP A 64 -13.24 3.28 3.46
CA TRP A 64 -14.18 3.77 2.44
C TRP A 64 -15.25 2.76 2.04
N ASP A 65 -15.33 1.62 2.72
CA ASP A 65 -16.22 0.48 2.42
C ASP A 65 -16.32 0.22 0.90
N ILE A 66 -15.16 0.12 0.24
CA ILE A 66 -15.13 -0.03 -1.21
C ILE A 66 -15.58 -1.44 -1.57
N GLN A 67 -16.81 -1.56 -2.05
CA GLN A 67 -17.38 -2.83 -2.51
C GLN A 67 -17.11 -3.02 -4.00
N LEU A 68 -15.85 -3.29 -4.34
CA LEU A 68 -15.44 -3.67 -5.68
C LEU A 68 -15.31 -5.19 -5.82
N SER A 69 -15.63 -5.69 -7.01
CA SER A 69 -15.25 -7.05 -7.40
C SER A 69 -13.73 -7.17 -7.53
N ILE A 70 -13.21 -8.40 -7.51
CA ILE A 70 -11.78 -8.70 -7.38
C ILE A 70 -10.91 -7.97 -8.43
N GLY A 71 -11.32 -7.97 -9.70
CA GLY A 71 -10.55 -7.32 -10.78
C GLY A 71 -10.44 -5.80 -10.60
N PRO A 72 -11.56 -5.07 -10.49
CA PRO A 72 -11.55 -3.63 -10.18
C PRO A 72 -10.85 -3.28 -8.86
N ALA A 73 -10.95 -4.12 -7.83
CA ALA A 73 -10.26 -3.92 -6.56
C ALA A 73 -8.73 -3.99 -6.72
N PHE A 74 -8.24 -4.92 -7.55
CA PHE A 74 -6.82 -5.00 -7.91
C PHE A 74 -6.36 -3.74 -8.64
N VAL A 75 -7.09 -3.30 -9.67
CA VAL A 75 -6.75 -2.08 -10.43
C VAL A 75 -6.75 -0.86 -9.50
N TRP A 76 -7.76 -0.75 -8.64
CA TRP A 76 -7.84 0.31 -7.63
C TRP A 76 -6.62 0.28 -6.70
N ALA A 77 -6.24 -0.90 -6.19
CA ALA A 77 -5.09 -1.05 -5.31
C ALA A 77 -3.78 -0.63 -5.99
N VAL A 78 -3.60 -1.00 -7.26
CA VAL A 78 -2.44 -0.59 -8.06
C VAL A 78 -2.42 0.93 -8.23
N VAL A 79 -3.51 1.53 -8.71
CA VAL A 79 -3.60 2.97 -8.96
C VAL A 79 -3.39 3.76 -7.67
N ALA A 80 -4.07 3.39 -6.59
CA ALA A 80 -3.95 4.05 -5.30
C ALA A 80 -2.53 3.92 -4.73
N SER A 81 -1.90 2.74 -4.86
CA SER A 81 -0.50 2.52 -4.45
C SER A 81 0.48 3.33 -5.29
N THR A 82 0.28 3.44 -6.60
CA THR A 82 1.10 4.28 -7.47
C THR A 82 1.00 5.75 -7.09
N ILE A 83 -0.22 6.24 -6.82
CA ILE A 83 -0.42 7.63 -6.36
C ILE A 83 0.24 7.85 -5.00
N GLY A 84 0.03 6.94 -4.04
CA GLY A 84 0.65 7.03 -2.71
C GLY A 84 2.17 7.05 -2.78
N TYR A 85 2.76 6.17 -3.59
CA TYR A 85 4.21 6.15 -3.80
C TYR A 85 4.73 7.41 -4.50
N GLY A 86 4.01 7.90 -5.51
CA GLY A 86 4.36 9.14 -6.21
C GLY A 86 4.35 10.35 -5.27
N PHE A 87 3.33 10.46 -4.42
CA PHE A 87 3.24 11.51 -3.41
C PHE A 87 4.38 11.40 -2.39
N TYR A 88 4.62 10.21 -1.86
CA TYR A 88 5.75 9.93 -0.99
C TYR A 88 7.08 10.40 -1.61
N ALA A 89 7.37 9.99 -2.85
CA ALA A 89 8.61 10.33 -3.53
C ALA A 89 8.77 11.85 -3.72
N LEU A 90 7.68 12.55 -4.08
CA LEU A 90 7.68 14.00 -4.20
C LEU A 90 7.99 14.69 -2.87
N VAL A 91 7.32 14.28 -1.79
CA VAL A 91 7.55 14.86 -0.45
C VAL A 91 8.97 14.57 0.02
N PHE A 92 9.47 13.35 -0.18
CA PHE A 92 10.83 12.97 0.17
C PHE A 92 11.89 13.81 -0.57
N VAL A 93 11.73 13.99 -1.89
CA VAL A 93 12.62 14.85 -2.70
C VAL A 93 12.54 16.31 -2.25
N LEU A 94 11.36 16.79 -1.88
CA LEU A 94 11.17 18.15 -1.40
C LEU A 94 11.89 18.37 -0.07
N LEU A 95 11.68 17.47 0.90
CA LEU A 95 12.32 17.53 2.22
C LEU A 95 13.85 17.46 2.13
N THR A 96 14.38 16.54 1.32
CA THR A 96 15.83 16.42 1.09
C THR A 96 16.41 17.67 0.43
N ARG A 97 15.69 18.32 -0.51
CA ARG A 97 16.09 19.62 -1.07
C ARG A 97 16.12 20.76 -0.05
N PHE A 98 15.30 20.67 1.01
CA PHE A 98 15.34 21.60 2.14
C PHE A 98 16.43 21.27 3.17
N GLY A 99 17.29 20.28 2.91
CA GLY A 99 18.37 19.89 3.79
C GLY A 99 17.94 19.00 4.96
N VAL A 100 16.73 18.42 4.90
CA VAL A 100 16.29 17.42 5.88
C VAL A 100 17.09 16.14 5.67
N ASP A 101 17.65 15.60 6.75
CA ASP A 101 18.32 14.31 6.74
C ASP A 101 17.43 13.24 6.10
N GLY A 102 18.01 12.39 5.26
CA GLY A 102 17.25 11.36 4.56
C GLY A 102 16.35 10.56 5.51
N GLY A 103 16.87 10.18 6.69
CA GLY A 103 16.15 9.39 7.70
C GLY A 103 14.85 10.02 8.15
N LEU A 104 14.94 11.30 8.50
CA LEU A 104 13.80 12.10 8.93
C LEU A 104 12.87 12.42 7.76
N GLY A 105 13.44 12.67 6.58
CA GLY A 105 12.71 12.89 5.34
C GLY A 105 11.81 11.70 4.96
N ASP A 106 12.29 10.48 5.11
CA ASP A 106 11.53 9.25 4.84
C ASP A 106 10.33 9.11 5.76
N VAL A 107 10.56 9.24 7.07
CA VAL A 107 9.48 9.13 8.07
C VAL A 107 8.42 10.21 7.86
N LEU A 108 8.85 11.46 7.61
CA LEU A 108 7.94 12.57 7.35
C LEU A 108 7.16 12.40 6.04
N ALA A 109 7.80 11.92 4.98
CA ALA A 109 7.14 11.64 3.70
C ALA A 109 6.14 10.49 3.82
N GLY A 110 6.49 9.42 4.55
CA GLY A 110 5.58 8.32 4.85
C GLY A 110 4.37 8.79 5.67
N GLY A 111 4.62 9.55 6.74
CA GLY A 111 3.59 10.14 7.58
C GLY A 111 2.67 11.09 6.80
N ALA A 112 3.22 11.93 5.91
CA ALA A 112 2.45 12.81 5.04
C ALA A 112 1.55 12.01 4.09
N THR A 113 2.03 10.89 3.56
CA THR A 113 1.23 10.00 2.69
C THR A 113 0.06 9.39 3.45
N VAL A 114 0.28 8.95 4.69
CA VAL A 114 -0.80 8.44 5.55
C VAL A 114 -1.79 9.56 5.90
N ALA A 115 -1.30 10.74 6.29
CA ALA A 115 -2.14 11.90 6.60
C ALA A 115 -2.98 12.35 5.40
N LEU A 116 -2.43 12.31 4.19
CA LEU A 116 -3.17 12.57 2.95
C LEU A 116 -4.31 11.55 2.78
N GLY A 117 -4.04 10.27 3.02
CA GLY A 117 -5.08 9.24 3.03
C GLY A 117 -6.21 9.55 4.01
N ILE A 118 -5.87 9.89 5.25
CA ILE A 118 -6.84 10.25 6.29
C ILE A 118 -7.64 11.51 5.88
N ALA A 119 -6.97 12.55 5.39
CA ALA A 119 -7.62 13.78 4.93
C ALA A 119 -8.60 13.53 3.77
N PHE A 120 -8.22 12.66 2.83
CA PHE A 120 -9.08 12.27 1.71
C PHE A 120 -10.29 11.46 2.20
N SER A 121 -10.13 10.66 3.25
CA SER A 121 -11.22 9.97 3.94
C SER A 121 -12.20 10.94 4.57
N LEU A 122 -11.69 11.97 5.27
CA LEU A 122 -12.50 13.00 5.92
C LEU A 122 -13.25 13.89 4.93
N TYR A 123 -12.65 14.22 3.78
CA TYR A 123 -13.28 15.11 2.77
C TYR A 123 -14.46 14.46 2.03
N ARG A 124 -14.55 13.14 2.02
CA ARG A 124 -15.61 12.41 1.31
C ARG A 124 -16.89 12.22 2.14
N ASN A 125 -16.80 12.38 3.46
CA ASN A 125 -17.94 12.41 4.39
C ASN A 125 -18.57 13.80 4.46
#